data_AF-A0A2D3VTY2-F1
#
_entry.id   AF-A0A2D3VTY2-F1
#
_cell.length_a   1.000
_cell.length_b   1.000
_cell.length_c   1.000
_cell.angle_alpha   90.00
_cell.angle_beta   90.00
_cell.angle_gamma   90.00
#
_symmetry.space_group_name_H-M   'P 1'
#
loop_
_entity.id
_entity.type
_entity.pdbx_description
1 polymer ?
#
loop_
_entity_poly.entity_id
_entity_poly.type
_entity_poly.pdbx_seq_one_letter_code
_entity_poly.pdbx_strand_id
1 'polypeptide(L)'
;MGRSILLQLARDSIAEVLEAQRTIDRATLLEEHPLLHVHISSTLNIYLDQKLRGSASSDESCPSLLEGIVKNAKRAAFEDKNFKPLSTSEYLDCEIEIVLDTPDGVISQRDKPLISDKKTPKL
;
A
#
# COMPACT_ATOMS: atom_id res chain seq x y z
N MET A 1 15.48 -1.32 -9.52
CA MET A 1 15.05 -0.01 -8.97
C MET A 1 14.42 -0.30 -7.63
N GLY A 2 14.90 0.32 -6.55
CA GLY A 2 14.43 0.07 -5.19
C GLY A 2 12.96 0.49 -5.03
N ARG A 3 12.18 -0.28 -4.25
CA ARG A 3 10.84 0.13 -3.83
C ARG A 3 10.94 1.39 -2.98
N SER A 4 10.00 2.31 -3.19
CA SER A 4 9.83 3.44 -2.28
C SER A 4 9.44 2.93 -0.90
N ILE A 5 9.88 3.62 0.14
CA ILE A 5 9.52 3.31 1.53
C ILE A 5 8.01 3.33 1.73
N LEU A 6 7.27 4.16 1.00
CA LEU A 6 5.81 4.24 1.06
C LEU A 6 5.15 2.94 0.59
N LEU A 7 5.64 2.40 -0.53
CA LEU A 7 5.16 1.14 -1.10
C LEU A 7 5.53 -0.04 -0.21
N GLN A 8 6.74 -0.02 0.37
CA GLN A 8 7.17 -1.03 1.32
C GLN A 8 6.30 -1.01 2.57
N LEU A 9 6.05 0.18 3.15
CA LEU A 9 5.17 0.36 4.30
C LEU A 9 3.74 -0.14 4.03
N ALA A 10 3.20 0.14 2.84
CA ALA A 10 1.90 -0.38 2.42
C ALA A 10 1.87 -1.92 2.36
N ARG A 11 2.91 -2.54 1.77
CA ARG A 11 3.07 -4.00 1.72
C ARG A 11 3.14 -4.60 3.12
N ASP A 12 4.02 -4.06 3.95
CA ASP A 12 4.20 -4.54 5.33
C ASP A 12 2.90 -4.40 6.12
N SER A 13 2.12 -3.35 5.89
CA SER A 13 0.83 -3.14 6.56
C SER A 13 -0.20 -4.19 6.20
N ILE A 14 -0.22 -4.66 4.96
CA ILE A 14 -1.11 -5.75 4.53
C ILE A 14 -0.59 -7.08 5.09
N ALA A 15 0.72 -7.30 5.04
CA ALA A 15 1.37 -8.49 5.57
C ALA A 15 1.12 -8.66 7.07
N GLU A 16 1.20 -7.59 7.88
CA GLU A 16 0.89 -7.63 9.31
C GLU A 16 -0.48 -8.25 9.61
N VAL A 17 -1.49 -7.95 8.77
CA VAL A 17 -2.85 -8.48 8.94
C VAL A 17 -2.93 -9.94 8.49
N LEU A 18 -2.29 -10.30 7.38
CA LEU A 18 -2.25 -11.67 6.85
C LEU A 18 -1.51 -12.62 7.78
N GLU A 19 -0.39 -12.16 8.36
CA GLU A 19 0.47 -12.96 9.24
C GLU A 19 0.07 -12.85 10.72
N ALA A 20 -0.89 -11.98 11.05
CA ALA A 20 -1.29 -11.63 12.41
C ALA A 20 -0.11 -11.24 13.32
N GLN A 21 0.90 -10.58 12.75
CA GLN A 21 2.10 -10.11 13.43
C GLN A 21 2.25 -8.60 13.29
N ARG A 22 2.80 -7.95 14.32
CA ARG A 22 3.16 -6.53 14.24
C ARG A 22 4.64 -6.41 13.91
N THR A 23 4.96 -5.94 12.72
CA THR A 23 6.32 -5.84 12.19
C THR A 23 6.74 -4.39 11.91
N ILE A 24 5.79 -3.45 11.88
CA ILE A 24 6.08 -2.06 11.51
C ILE A 24 6.50 -1.26 12.74
N ASP A 25 7.78 -0.91 12.82
CA ASP A 25 8.31 -0.01 13.83
C ASP A 25 8.15 1.47 13.42
N ARG A 26 7.00 2.03 13.79
CA ARG A 26 6.58 3.37 13.36
C ARG A 26 7.51 4.47 13.88
N ALA A 27 8.05 4.31 15.10
CA ALA A 27 8.93 5.29 15.72
C ALA A 27 10.23 5.40 14.93
N THR A 28 10.88 4.25 14.68
CA THR A 28 12.11 4.18 13.89
C THR A 28 11.91 4.74 12.48
N LEU A 29 10.80 4.41 11.81
CA LEU A 29 10.50 4.93 10.47
C LEU A 29 10.32 6.45 10.43
N LEU A 30 9.70 7.05 11.46
CA LEU A 30 9.54 8.50 11.54
C LEU A 30 10.87 9.21 11.82
N GLU A 31 11.78 8.59 12.56
CA GLU A 31 13.13 9.11 12.81
C GLU A 31 13.99 9.07 11.54
N GLU A 32 13.98 7.95 10.83
CA GLU A 32 14.76 7.76 9.58
C GLU A 32 14.17 8.57 8.41
N HIS A 33 12.85 8.77 8.39
CA HIS A 33 12.13 9.44 7.31
C HIS A 33 11.15 10.50 7.84
N PRO A 34 11.62 11.73 8.16
CA PRO A 34 10.76 12.79 8.68
C PRO A 34 9.63 13.23 7.71
N LEU A 35 9.78 12.95 6.41
CA LEU A 35 8.73 13.12 5.39
C LEU A 35 7.51 12.22 5.62
N LEU A 36 7.56 11.26 6.53
CA LEU A 36 6.42 10.45 6.91
C LEU A 36 5.51 11.14 7.92
N HIS A 37 5.98 12.23 8.56
CA HIS A 37 5.23 13.02 9.54
C HIS A 37 4.32 14.08 8.87
N VAL A 38 4.49 14.37 7.59
CA VAL A 38 3.65 15.37 6.92
C VAL A 38 2.20 14.90 6.77
N HIS A 39 1.29 15.86 6.85
CA HIS A 39 -0.15 15.67 6.68
C HIS A 39 -0.50 15.80 5.20
N ILE A 40 -0.58 14.66 4.50
CA ILE A 40 -0.85 14.60 3.06
C ILE A 40 -1.93 13.56 2.80
N SER A 41 -2.91 13.92 1.96
CA SER A 41 -3.93 12.98 1.50
C SER A 41 -3.30 11.94 0.59
N SER A 42 -3.44 10.67 0.98
CA SER A 42 -2.95 9.53 0.20
C SER A 42 -4.09 8.61 -0.18
N THR A 43 -4.07 8.08 -1.39
CA THR A 43 -4.98 7.04 -1.86
C THR A 43 -4.17 5.81 -2.20
N LEU A 44 -4.60 4.65 -1.70
CA LEU A 44 -3.96 3.38 -1.95
C LEU A 44 -4.90 2.51 -2.75
N ASN A 45 -4.44 2.10 -3.92
CA ASN A 45 -5.15 1.21 -4.84
C ASN A 45 -4.43 -0.12 -4.92
N ILE A 46 -5.18 -1.21 -4.85
CA ILE A 46 -4.68 -2.56 -5.04
C ILE A 46 -5.23 -3.06 -6.36
N TYR A 47 -4.36 -3.56 -7.23
CA TYR A 47 -4.75 -4.17 -8.49
C TYR A 47 -4.36 -5.64 -8.50
N LEU A 48 -5.22 -6.49 -9.03
CA LEU A 48 -4.96 -7.91 -9.27
C LEU A 48 -5.25 -8.18 -10.74
N ASP A 49 -4.27 -8.72 -11.47
CA ASP A 49 -4.37 -8.94 -12.93
C ASP A 49 -4.82 -7.64 -13.67
N GLN A 50 -4.22 -6.50 -13.31
CA GLN A 50 -4.54 -5.15 -13.83
C GLN A 50 -5.98 -4.65 -13.52
N LYS A 51 -6.75 -5.37 -12.69
CA LYS A 51 -8.10 -4.95 -12.28
C LYS A 51 -8.09 -4.42 -10.86
N LEU A 52 -8.84 -3.33 -10.63
CA LEU A 52 -8.99 -2.77 -9.29
C LEU A 52 -9.61 -3.83 -8.36
N ARG A 53 -8.92 -4.11 -7.27
CA ARG A 53 -9.26 -5.15 -6.29
C ARG A 53 -9.59 -4.57 -4.91
N GLY A 54 -9.23 -3.32 -4.67
CA GLY A 54 -9.58 -2.55 -3.48
C GLY A 54 -8.98 -1.14 -3.57
N SER A 55 -9.65 -0.17 -2.95
CA SER A 55 -9.16 1.20 -2.87
C SER A 55 -9.51 1.83 -1.53
N ALA A 56 -8.58 2.60 -0.97
CA ALA A 56 -8.85 3.39 0.22
C ALA A 56 -8.09 4.72 0.18
N SER A 57 -8.79 5.80 0.47
CA SER A 57 -8.23 7.12 0.63
C SER A 57 -8.13 7.51 2.10
N SER A 58 -7.09 8.29 2.41
CA SER A 58 -6.91 8.95 3.69
C SER A 58 -8.02 9.96 3.88
N ASP A 59 -8.58 9.98 5.08
CA ASP A 59 -9.43 11.09 5.52
C ASP A 59 -8.56 12.28 5.94
N GLU A 60 -9.10 13.50 5.83
CA GLU A 60 -8.43 14.74 6.26
C GLU A 60 -7.99 14.72 7.73
N SER A 61 -8.51 13.78 8.52
CA SER A 61 -8.16 13.57 9.94
C SER A 61 -6.94 12.66 10.18
N CYS A 62 -6.26 12.16 9.14
CA CYS A 62 -5.10 11.27 9.34
C CYS A 62 -3.89 12.03 9.89
N PRO A 63 -3.36 11.70 11.08
CA PRO A 63 -2.36 12.54 11.77
C PRO A 63 -0.99 12.61 11.07
N SER A 64 -0.70 11.69 10.14
CA SER A 64 0.54 11.67 9.37
C SER A 64 0.40 10.80 8.12
N LEU A 65 1.28 11.02 7.13
CA LEU A 65 1.37 10.20 5.93
C LEU A 65 1.60 8.72 6.26
N LEU A 66 2.44 8.42 7.27
CA LEU A 66 2.66 7.04 7.73
C LEU A 66 1.36 6.38 8.17
N GLU A 67 0.62 7.01 9.08
CA GLU A 67 -0.65 6.48 9.57
C GLU A 67 -1.68 6.37 8.45
N GLY A 68 -1.70 7.34 7.54
CA GLY A 68 -2.53 7.32 6.35
C GLY A 68 -2.27 6.08 5.50
N ILE A 69 -1.01 5.83 5.13
CA ILE A 69 -0.63 4.67 4.31
C ILE A 69 -0.94 3.36 5.02
N VAL A 70 -0.56 3.22 6.29
CA VAL A 70 -0.78 1.98 7.06
C VAL A 70 -2.26 1.66 7.15
N LYS A 71 -3.09 2.66 7.48
CA LYS A 71 -4.53 2.49 7.62
C LYS A 71 -5.19 2.22 6.27
N ASN A 72 -4.82 2.98 5.23
CA ASN A 72 -5.40 2.81 3.90
C ASN A 72 -5.02 1.46 3.28
N ALA A 73 -3.80 0.99 3.48
CA ALA A 73 -3.36 -0.31 2.97
C ALA A 73 -4.23 -1.43 3.53
N LYS A 74 -4.45 -1.42 4.85
CA LYS A 74 -5.32 -2.38 5.54
C LYS A 74 -6.78 -2.25 5.09
N ARG A 75 -7.28 -1.02 4.97
CA ARG A 75 -8.66 -0.76 4.52
C ARG A 75 -8.90 -1.23 3.09
N ALA A 76 -8.03 -0.87 2.16
CA ALA A 76 -8.11 -1.26 0.75
C ALA A 76 -8.04 -2.79 0.59
N ALA A 77 -7.22 -3.46 1.41
CA ALA A 77 -7.07 -4.91 1.33
C ALA A 77 -8.22 -5.69 2.01
N PHE A 78 -8.76 -5.21 3.13
CA PHE A 78 -9.64 -6.03 3.98
C PHE A 78 -10.99 -5.42 4.32
N GLU A 79 -11.14 -4.09 4.26
CA GLU A 79 -12.34 -3.37 4.74
C GLU A 79 -13.14 -2.71 3.61
N ASP A 80 -12.69 -2.82 2.35
CA ASP A 80 -13.43 -2.32 1.19
C ASP A 80 -14.69 -3.16 0.97
N LYS A 81 -15.87 -2.55 1.19
CA LYS A 81 -17.17 -3.23 1.11
C LYS A 81 -17.53 -3.73 -0.29
N ASN A 82 -16.88 -3.20 -1.34
CA ASN A 82 -17.14 -3.62 -2.71
C ASN A 82 -16.44 -4.93 -3.06
N PHE A 83 -15.46 -5.32 -2.24
CA PHE A 83 -14.53 -6.39 -2.54
C PHE A 83 -14.42 -7.36 -1.37
N LYS A 84 -14.00 -8.60 -1.65
CA LYS A 84 -13.71 -9.56 -0.58
C LYS A 84 -12.34 -9.24 0.03
N PRO A 85 -12.11 -9.53 1.31
CA PRO A 85 -10.79 -9.42 1.92
C PRO A 85 -9.73 -10.12 1.07
N LEU A 86 -8.57 -9.49 0.92
CA LEU A 86 -7.47 -9.98 0.10
C LEU A 86 -6.89 -11.26 0.71
N SER A 87 -6.76 -12.31 -0.10
CA SER A 87 -6.14 -13.56 0.32
C SER A 87 -4.61 -13.47 0.20
N THR A 88 -3.86 -14.30 0.93
CA THR A 88 -2.38 -14.33 0.84
C THR A 88 -1.88 -14.56 -0.59
N SER A 89 -2.52 -15.46 -1.34
CA SER A 89 -2.18 -15.71 -2.74
C SER A 89 -2.44 -14.49 -3.64
N GLU A 90 -3.53 -13.75 -3.39
CA GLU A 90 -3.84 -12.52 -4.13
C GLU A 90 -2.86 -11.41 -3.76
N TYR A 91 -2.47 -11.29 -2.49
CA TYR A 91 -1.48 -10.33 -2.04
C TYR A 91 -0.11 -10.51 -2.72
N LEU A 92 0.29 -11.76 -2.93
CA LEU A 92 1.54 -12.09 -3.60
C LEU A 92 1.55 -11.71 -5.09
N ASP A 93 0.39 -11.74 -5.73
CA ASP A 93 0.20 -11.44 -7.15
C ASP A 93 -0.32 -10.00 -7.41
N CYS A 94 -0.68 -9.25 -6.37
CA CYS A 94 -1.24 -7.92 -6.55
C CYS A 94 -0.18 -6.84 -6.79
N GLU A 95 -0.55 -5.84 -7.58
CA GLU A 95 0.13 -4.56 -7.70
C GLU A 95 -0.44 -3.59 -6.65
N ILE A 96 0.43 -2.76 -6.08
CA ILE A 96 0.02 -1.71 -5.13
C ILE A 96 0.39 -0.37 -5.73
N GLU A 97 -0.57 0.53 -5.78
CA GLU A 97 -0.36 1.91 -6.19
C GLU A 97 -0.67 2.85 -5.02
N ILE A 98 0.20 3.82 -4.82
CA ILE A 98 -0.01 4.93 -3.89
C ILE A 98 -0.08 6.21 -4.71
N VAL A 99 -1.15 6.97 -4.51
CA VAL A 99 -1.38 8.29 -5.09
C VAL A 99 -1.36 9.29 -3.95
N LEU A 100 -0.47 10.28 -4.01
CA LEU A 100 -0.35 11.37 -3.06
C LEU A 100 -0.90 12.63 -3.69
N ASP A 101 -1.80 13.30 -2.98
CA ASP A 101 -2.32 14.60 -3.36
C ASP A 101 -1.56 15.67 -2.57
N THR A 102 -0.62 16.34 -3.24
CA THR A 102 0.21 17.39 -2.65
C THR A 102 -0.21 18.74 -3.19
N PRO A 103 0.05 19.85 -2.48
CA PRO A 103 -0.28 21.19 -2.98
C PRO A 103 0.41 21.55 -4.31
N ASP A 104 1.52 20.89 -4.65
CA ASP A 104 2.25 21.08 -5.91
C ASP A 104 1.68 20.23 -7.06
N GLY A 105 0.85 19.24 -6.73
CA GLY A 105 0.21 18.35 -7.69
C GLY A 105 0.04 16.92 -7.17
N VAL A 106 -0.50 16.07 -8.06
CA VAL A 106 -0.74 14.64 -7.77
C VAL A 106 0.48 13.82 -8.18
N ILE A 107 0.99 13.01 -7.25
CA ILE A 107 2.13 12.10 -7.48
C ILE A 107 1.62 10.67 -7.32
N SER A 108 1.82 9.81 -8.32
CA SER A 108 1.46 8.39 -8.22
C SER A 108 2.68 7.49 -8.36
N GLN A 109 2.69 6.41 -7.60
CA GLN A 109 3.73 5.39 -7.65
C GLN A 109 3.13 4.00 -7.55
N ARG A 110 3.49 3.12 -8.48
CA ARG A 110 2.99 1.74 -8.56
C ARG A 110 4.11 0.73 -8.39
N ASP A 111 3.86 -0.27 -7.53
CA ASP A 111 4.70 -1.43 -7.28
C ASP A 111 4.17 -2.66 -8.02
N LYS A 112 5.11 -3.47 -8.52
CA LYS A 112 4.81 -4.73 -9.21
C LYS A 112 4.46 -5.84 -8.21
N PRO A 113 3.87 -6.96 -8.66
CA PRO A 113 3.62 -8.12 -7.82
C PRO A 113 4.89 -8.64 -7.15
N LEU A 114 4.73 -9.19 -5.93
CA LEU A 114 5.84 -9.81 -5.19
C LEU A 114 6.37 -11.04 -5.93
N ILE A 115 5.45 -11.82 -6.50
CA ILE A 115 5.78 -12.94 -7.36
C ILE A 115 5.55 -12.49 -8.79
N SER A 116 6.63 -12.19 -9.50
CA SER A 116 6.55 -12.07 -10.95
C SER A 116 6.52 -13.48 -11.52
N ASP A 117 5.34 -14.03 -11.82
CA ASP A 117 5.28 -15.31 -12.53
C ASP A 117 6.03 -15.15 -13.85
N LYS A 118 7.16 -15.84 -13.97
CA LYS A 118 7.85 -16.05 -15.24
C LYS A 118 7.00 -16.96 -16.12
N LYS A 119 5.82 -16.50 -16.56
CA LYS A 119 5.09 -17.15 -17.65
C LYS A 119 5.67 -16.69 -18.98
N THR A 120 6.86 -17.18 -19.29
CA THR A 120 7.23 -17.41 -20.69
C THR A 120 6.92 -18.87 -21.02
N PRO A 121 5.74 -19.20 -21.57
CA PRO A 121 5.66 -20.39 -22.39
C PRO A 121 6.55 -20.12 -23.61
N LYS A 122 7.72 -20.76 -23.65
CA LYS A 122 8.48 -20.91 -24.89
C LYS A 122 7.63 -21.78 -25.82
N LEU A 123 7.12 -21.19 -26.90
CA LEU A 123 6.80 -21.94 -28.11
C LEU A 123 8.02 -21.89 -29.03
#